data_AF-A0A7J8BL80-F1
#
_entry.id   AF-A0A7J8BL80-F1
#
_cell.length_a   1.000
_cell.length_b   1.000
_cell.length_c   1.000
_cell.angle_alpha   90.00
_cell.angle_beta   90.00
_cell.angle_gamma   90.00
#
_symmetry.space_group_name_H-M   'P 1'
#
loop_
_entity.id
_entity.type
_entity.pdbx_description
1 polymer ?
#
loop_
_entity_poly.entity_id
_entity_poly.type
_entity_poly.pdbx_seq_one_letter_code
_entity_poly.pdbx_strand_id
1 'polypeptide(L)'
;MSAQGVAVLLSWLSCCGWALWRYSTNTKNYLIFSTRSTIKLEYEGTLFSEWKVPKTCSVKNKRSPRTEMHCSSPGFQNIKPIVTGPNSAILSKQMATLGQRPVIYTFLRRKVYFPFIRLKNGAWVIAVPITTDDVLQEIKGNNVAFQDCFIADSLLPLILPWFTIPETPGFLPISSPQGSQLISNWDACAPASVVVVADVETFQTNDSFHTWTRIRVPTGSLTDNERHSVSDVTLTEDGIFFLIHGVLYVRSLTAFTRLGKKENLPEGDIIGITTRKWCWIKYLMKTLTFFQNINYEAVEDYFNLQYQNTGLLLLQVRPSQYGKTCPIPPKVFQIAVGCDNSKYIVVKGFNNKECLPHDFFYIIEKSFLRNQPSENLRVKYSWKKYGCPLRLDFREKFQPLIQLYDDSGFIEDVEVNFIVWEIHGRNDYSFNNTMKKSGCLNEAQTWKSMTKLNKDLPLEAVWGPENYKHCFSYAIGKPGDLNQPYEIINKSNYNHLIWPLRHTGMYVFRVKILDPNYRRSSHQVMSNPTERPMW
;
A
#
# COMPACT_ATOMS: atom_id res chain seq x y z
N MET A 1 43.47 -19.55 -26.44
CA MET A 1 42.63 -20.46 -25.63
C MET A 1 41.20 -19.97 -25.68
N SER A 2 40.35 -20.85 -26.21
CA SER A 2 38.93 -20.69 -26.48
C SER A 2 38.10 -21.07 -25.24
N ALA A 3 37.04 -20.32 -24.97
CA ALA A 3 35.74 -20.72 -24.41
C ALA A 3 34.99 -19.46 -23.94
N GLN A 4 33.67 -19.28 -24.00
CA GLN A 4 32.55 -19.80 -24.79
C GLN A 4 31.36 -18.92 -24.36
N GLY A 5 30.46 -18.55 -25.28
CA GLY A 5 29.38 -17.61 -24.99
C GLY A 5 28.31 -18.12 -24.02
N VAL A 6 27.58 -17.19 -23.40
CA VAL A 6 26.29 -17.44 -22.77
C VAL A 6 25.22 -16.79 -23.63
N ALA A 7 24.66 -17.59 -24.53
CA ALA A 7 23.38 -17.31 -25.17
C ALA A 7 22.28 -17.72 -24.19
N VAL A 8 21.47 -16.76 -23.72
CA VAL A 8 20.25 -17.07 -22.98
C VAL A 8 19.13 -17.22 -24.01
N LEU A 9 18.87 -18.48 -24.34
CA LEU A 9 17.66 -18.95 -25.02
C LEU A 9 16.48 -18.77 -24.06
N LEU A 10 15.62 -17.77 -24.32
CA LEU A 10 14.25 -17.75 -23.82
C LEU A 10 13.34 -18.21 -24.96
N SER A 11 13.17 -19.53 -25.06
CA SER A 11 12.21 -20.16 -25.94
C SER A 11 10.83 -20.17 -25.28
N TRP A 12 10.01 -19.14 -25.52
CA TRP A 12 8.54 -19.28 -25.47
C TRP A 12 7.95 -18.82 -26.81
N LEU A 13 7.30 -19.76 -27.47
CA LEU A 13 6.66 -19.68 -28.78
C LEU A 13 5.56 -18.61 -28.78
N SER A 14 5.82 -17.50 -29.49
CA SER A 14 4.79 -16.58 -29.96
C SER A 14 5.21 -16.07 -31.34
N CYS A 15 4.39 -16.36 -32.34
CA CYS A 15 4.65 -16.33 -33.78
C CYS A 15 4.67 -14.91 -34.40
N CYS A 16 4.87 -13.85 -33.63
CA CYS A 16 5.08 -12.50 -34.18
C CYS A 16 6.58 -12.21 -34.20
N GLY A 17 7.18 -12.08 -35.39
CA GLY A 17 8.61 -11.79 -35.54
C GLY A 17 9.08 -10.66 -34.62
N TRP A 18 10.02 -10.98 -33.73
CA TRP A 18 10.63 -10.01 -32.85
C TRP A 18 11.50 -9.11 -33.74
N ALA A 19 11.04 -7.89 -33.99
CA ALA A 19 11.84 -6.88 -34.65
C ALA A 19 12.47 -6.01 -33.55
N LEU A 20 13.73 -6.27 -33.24
CA LEU A 20 14.51 -5.45 -32.33
C LEU A 20 15.53 -4.68 -33.15
N TRP A 21 15.66 -3.38 -32.93
CA TRP A 21 16.80 -2.64 -33.44
C TRP A 21 17.50 -1.94 -32.29
N ARG A 22 18.82 -1.86 -32.42
CA ARG A 22 19.70 -1.28 -31.42
C ARG A 22 20.76 -0.45 -32.12
N TYR A 23 21.37 0.43 -31.35
CA TYR A 23 22.58 1.12 -31.75
C TYR A 23 23.69 0.81 -30.75
N SER A 24 24.94 0.95 -31.18
CA SER A 24 26.09 0.88 -30.29
C SER A 24 27.17 1.86 -30.73
N THR A 25 28.05 2.22 -29.82
CA THR A 25 29.24 3.02 -30.09
C THR A 25 30.41 2.43 -29.31
N ASN A 26 31.64 2.62 -29.79
CA ASN A 26 32.83 2.09 -29.12
C ASN A 26 33.25 2.91 -27.89
N THR A 27 32.42 3.86 -27.43
CA THR A 27 32.74 4.70 -26.28
C THR A 27 32.13 4.14 -25.00
N LYS A 28 32.96 3.96 -23.96
CA LYS A 28 32.57 3.26 -22.73
C LYS A 28 31.85 4.14 -21.69
N ASN A 29 31.93 5.47 -21.81
CA ASN A 29 31.60 6.42 -20.72
C ASN A 29 30.67 7.59 -21.14
N TYR A 30 29.97 7.54 -22.27
CA TYR A 30 29.05 8.62 -22.69
C TYR A 30 27.61 8.13 -22.81
N LEU A 31 26.67 8.88 -22.22
CA LEU A 31 25.22 8.66 -22.35
C LEU A 31 24.62 9.28 -23.64
N ILE A 32 25.37 10.15 -24.35
CA ILE A 32 24.91 10.89 -25.54
C ILE A 32 26.02 10.94 -26.63
N PHE A 33 25.64 10.97 -27.91
CA PHE A 33 26.55 11.01 -29.05
C PHE A 33 27.08 12.42 -29.37
N SER A 34 28.32 12.50 -29.85
CA SER A 34 28.87 13.72 -30.46
C SER A 34 28.83 13.66 -31.99
N THR A 35 29.05 14.78 -32.66
CA THR A 35 29.23 14.83 -34.12
C THR A 35 30.48 14.09 -34.61
N ARG A 36 31.35 13.62 -33.70
CA ARG A 36 32.54 12.81 -34.02
C ARG A 36 32.31 11.31 -33.78
N SER A 37 31.16 10.94 -33.22
CA SER A 37 30.86 9.57 -32.82
C SER A 37 30.44 8.74 -34.03
N THR A 38 31.09 7.58 -34.22
CA THR A 38 30.57 6.53 -35.12
C THR A 38 29.49 5.73 -34.38
N ILE A 39 28.29 5.68 -34.96
CA ILE A 39 27.13 4.98 -34.42
C ILE A 39 26.90 3.73 -35.26
N LYS A 40 27.04 2.56 -34.65
CA LYS A 40 26.71 1.28 -35.28
C LYS A 40 25.22 1.03 -35.10
N LEU A 41 24.50 0.80 -36.18
CA LEU A 41 23.09 0.45 -36.19
C LEU A 41 22.95 -1.04 -36.48
N GLU A 42 22.09 -1.72 -35.74
CA GLU A 42 21.79 -3.14 -35.92
C GLU A 42 20.28 -3.38 -35.82
N TYR A 43 19.75 -4.13 -36.78
CA TYR A 43 18.38 -4.61 -36.80
C TYR A 43 18.39 -6.16 -36.77
N GLU A 44 17.66 -6.73 -35.83
CA GLU A 44 17.38 -8.16 -35.71
C GLU A 44 15.93 -8.42 -36.13
N GLY A 45 15.74 -9.10 -37.26
CA GLY A 45 14.44 -9.48 -37.81
C GLY A 45 14.50 -9.73 -39.32
N THR A 46 13.49 -10.40 -39.87
CA THR A 46 13.46 -10.83 -41.28
C THR A 46 12.86 -9.79 -42.25
N LEU A 47 12.24 -8.73 -41.72
CA LEU A 47 11.44 -7.77 -42.49
C LEU A 47 12.16 -6.43 -42.77
N PHE A 48 13.47 -6.35 -42.52
CA PHE A 48 14.26 -5.13 -42.72
C PHE A 48 14.32 -4.72 -44.20
N SER A 49 14.07 -3.44 -44.50
CA SER A 49 14.21 -2.89 -45.85
C SER A 49 15.41 -1.95 -45.95
N GLU A 50 15.36 -0.83 -45.23
CA GLU A 50 16.45 0.16 -45.22
C GLU A 50 16.39 1.10 -44.01
N TRP A 51 17.49 1.81 -43.73
CA TRP A 51 17.53 2.85 -42.71
C TRP A 51 17.02 4.19 -43.23
N LYS A 52 16.00 4.75 -42.56
CA LYS A 52 15.62 6.16 -42.73
C LYS A 52 16.44 7.01 -41.77
N VAL A 53 17.26 7.90 -42.34
CA VAL A 53 18.11 8.84 -41.60
C VAL A 53 17.93 10.28 -42.11
N PRO A 54 18.16 11.30 -41.27
CA PRO A 54 18.10 12.71 -41.66
C PRO A 54 19.22 13.08 -42.66
N LYS A 55 19.05 14.18 -43.40
CA LYS A 55 20.05 14.66 -44.40
C LYS A 55 21.41 15.00 -43.78
N THR A 56 21.41 15.36 -42.51
CA THR A 56 22.57 15.69 -41.67
C THR A 56 23.37 14.46 -41.22
N CYS A 57 22.89 13.25 -41.51
CA CYS A 57 23.57 12.00 -41.18
C CYS A 57 23.84 11.16 -42.44
N SER A 58 25.03 10.59 -42.53
CA SER A 58 25.43 9.64 -43.56
C SER A 58 25.46 8.23 -42.99
N VAL A 59 25.02 7.25 -43.78
CA VAL A 59 25.00 5.82 -43.43
C VAL A 59 25.82 5.07 -44.47
N LYS A 60 26.76 4.22 -44.05
CA LYS A 60 27.63 3.46 -44.96
C LYS A 60 26.84 2.58 -45.93
N ASN A 61 25.90 1.78 -45.43
CA ASN A 61 24.99 0.99 -46.26
C ASN A 61 23.57 1.03 -45.69
N LYS A 62 22.69 1.83 -46.32
CA LYS A 62 21.29 1.99 -45.88
C LYS A 62 20.49 0.69 -45.93
N ARG A 63 20.82 -0.26 -46.81
CA ARG A 63 20.10 -1.53 -46.98
C ARG A 63 20.67 -2.68 -46.16
N SER A 64 21.73 -2.45 -45.39
CA SER A 64 22.26 -3.46 -44.48
C SER A 64 21.57 -3.37 -43.12
N PRO A 65 21.07 -4.50 -42.56
CA PRO A 65 20.56 -4.55 -41.19
C PRO A 65 21.62 -4.16 -40.16
N ARG A 66 22.91 -4.33 -40.49
CA ARG A 66 24.07 -3.88 -39.71
C ARG A 66 24.86 -2.85 -40.50
N THR A 67 24.91 -1.61 -40.04
CA THR A 67 25.63 -0.53 -40.73
C THR A 67 26.20 0.48 -39.74
N GLU A 68 27.07 1.37 -40.22
CA GLU A 68 27.56 2.51 -39.46
C GLU A 68 26.95 3.81 -39.98
N MET A 69 26.73 4.74 -39.06
CA MET A 69 26.18 6.06 -39.32
C MET A 69 27.06 7.14 -38.65
N HIS A 70 27.15 8.30 -39.31
CA HIS A 70 27.83 9.50 -38.82
C HIS A 70 26.94 10.72 -39.03
N CYS A 71 26.85 11.63 -38.07
CA CYS A 71 26.08 12.88 -38.18
C CYS A 71 27.00 14.11 -38.13
N SER A 72 26.89 15.01 -39.09
CA SER A 72 27.79 16.17 -39.24
C SER A 72 27.32 17.42 -38.49
N SER A 73 26.07 17.46 -38.03
CA SER A 73 25.52 18.57 -37.25
C SER A 73 25.03 18.11 -35.87
N PRO A 74 25.24 18.92 -34.82
CA PRO A 74 24.61 18.69 -33.53
C PRO A 74 23.08 18.85 -33.63
N GLY A 75 22.34 18.21 -32.74
CA GLY A 75 20.87 18.24 -32.71
C GLY A 75 20.23 16.85 -32.73
N PHE A 76 18.90 16.81 -32.64
CA PHE A 76 18.14 15.56 -32.59
C PHE A 76 17.98 14.95 -34.00
N GLN A 77 18.39 13.68 -34.15
CA GLN A 77 18.41 12.99 -35.44
C GLN A 77 17.46 11.79 -35.39
N ASN A 78 16.32 11.89 -36.07
CA ASN A 78 15.34 10.80 -36.14
C ASN A 78 15.81 9.67 -37.05
N ILE A 79 16.17 8.55 -36.43
CA ILE A 79 16.66 7.34 -37.12
C ILE A 79 15.65 6.22 -36.89
N LYS A 80 15.26 5.52 -37.95
CA LYS A 80 14.44 4.33 -37.81
C LYS A 80 14.70 3.31 -38.92
N PRO A 81 14.59 2.02 -38.62
CA PRO A 81 14.51 1.01 -39.67
C PRO A 81 13.17 1.14 -40.38
N ILE A 82 13.21 1.20 -41.72
CA ILE A 82 12.05 0.93 -42.56
C ILE A 82 11.94 -0.57 -42.65
N VAL A 83 10.82 -1.08 -42.13
CA VAL A 83 10.45 -2.48 -42.22
C VAL A 83 9.41 -2.56 -43.33
N THR A 84 9.70 -3.29 -44.41
CA THR A 84 8.71 -3.49 -45.48
C THR A 84 7.75 -4.59 -45.07
N GLY A 85 6.54 -4.17 -44.69
CA GLY A 85 5.37 -5.03 -44.59
C GLY A 85 4.10 -4.19 -44.76
N PRO A 86 3.19 -4.49 -45.72
CA PRO A 86 1.92 -3.78 -45.91
C PRO A 86 0.87 -4.11 -44.83
N ASN A 87 1.30 -4.75 -43.73
CA ASN A 87 0.43 -5.47 -42.82
C ASN A 87 -0.51 -4.58 -42.02
N SER A 88 -0.13 -3.37 -41.60
CA SER A 88 -1.01 -2.52 -40.78
C SER A 88 -2.24 -2.01 -41.54
N ALA A 89 -2.07 -1.62 -42.80
CA ALA A 89 -3.17 -1.18 -43.67
C ALA A 89 -4.01 -2.37 -44.15
N ILE A 90 -3.38 -3.50 -44.51
CA ILE A 90 -4.09 -4.73 -44.88
C ILE A 90 -4.90 -5.25 -43.68
N LEU A 91 -4.32 -5.25 -42.48
CA LEU A 91 -4.99 -5.68 -41.26
C LEU A 91 -6.15 -4.76 -40.90
N SER A 92 -5.96 -3.44 -40.98
CA SER A 92 -7.04 -2.47 -40.74
C SER A 92 -8.21 -2.69 -41.72
N LYS A 93 -7.90 -3.00 -42.98
CA LYS A 93 -8.90 -3.31 -44.02
C LYS A 93 -9.58 -4.67 -43.77
N GLN A 94 -8.83 -5.70 -43.38
CA GLN A 94 -9.37 -7.02 -43.04
C GLN A 94 -10.32 -6.95 -41.84
N MET A 95 -9.95 -6.25 -40.76
CA MET A 95 -10.83 -6.01 -39.62
C MET A 95 -12.13 -5.32 -40.05
N ALA A 96 -12.05 -4.28 -40.88
CA ALA A 96 -13.21 -3.57 -41.39
C ALA A 96 -14.13 -4.47 -42.24
N THR A 97 -13.56 -5.31 -43.11
CA THR A 97 -14.31 -6.29 -43.93
C THR A 97 -15.03 -7.33 -43.07
N LEU A 98 -14.41 -7.76 -41.97
CA LEU A 98 -15.01 -8.72 -41.03
C LEU A 98 -16.03 -8.07 -40.07
N GLY A 99 -16.37 -6.80 -40.25
CA GLY A 99 -17.28 -6.06 -39.36
C GLY A 99 -16.70 -5.76 -37.98
N GLN A 100 -15.40 -5.92 -37.80
CA GLN A 100 -14.71 -5.74 -36.54
C GLN A 100 -14.10 -4.35 -36.42
N ARG A 101 -14.02 -3.85 -35.18
CA ARG A 101 -13.52 -2.51 -34.87
C ARG A 101 -12.66 -2.58 -33.61
N PRO A 102 -11.36 -2.24 -33.67
CA PRO A 102 -10.55 -2.16 -32.46
C PRO A 102 -11.06 -1.00 -31.59
N VAL A 103 -11.09 -1.21 -30.29
CA VAL A 103 -11.48 -0.20 -29.30
C VAL A 103 -10.30 0.11 -28.39
N ILE A 104 -10.30 1.29 -27.80
CA ILE A 104 -9.35 1.64 -26.74
C ILE A 104 -10.07 1.51 -25.40
N TYR A 105 -9.57 0.61 -24.57
CA TYR A 105 -10.01 0.44 -23.19
C TYR A 105 -9.05 1.17 -22.25
N THR A 106 -9.59 1.90 -21.29
CA THR A 106 -8.78 2.57 -20.27
C THR A 106 -8.90 1.85 -18.93
N PHE A 107 -7.78 1.60 -18.27
CA PHE A 107 -7.75 0.76 -17.07
C PHE A 107 -8.35 1.43 -15.85
N LEU A 108 -8.01 2.71 -15.62
CA LEU A 108 -8.39 3.40 -14.38
C LEU A 108 -9.82 3.92 -14.44
N ARG A 109 -10.23 4.49 -15.57
CA ARG A 109 -11.60 5.00 -15.77
C ARG A 109 -12.58 3.93 -16.27
N ARG A 110 -12.09 2.74 -16.66
CA ARG A 110 -12.88 1.64 -17.21
C ARG A 110 -13.75 2.07 -18.40
N LYS A 111 -13.27 3.01 -19.21
CA LYS A 111 -14.00 3.53 -20.39
C LYS A 111 -13.57 2.82 -21.65
N VAL A 112 -14.48 2.74 -22.61
CA VAL A 112 -14.25 2.18 -23.95
C VAL A 112 -14.43 3.30 -24.97
N TYR A 113 -13.43 3.51 -25.81
CA TYR A 113 -13.44 4.47 -26.90
C TYR A 113 -13.52 3.74 -28.24
N PHE A 114 -14.51 4.11 -29.04
CA PHE A 114 -14.79 3.49 -30.33
C PHE A 114 -14.17 4.30 -31.48
N PRO A 115 -13.78 3.62 -32.58
CA PRO A 115 -13.26 4.31 -33.74
C PRO A 115 -14.35 5.06 -34.51
N PHE A 116 -13.93 6.06 -35.27
CA PHE A 116 -14.79 6.70 -36.26
C PHE A 116 -15.33 5.67 -37.26
N ILE A 117 -16.56 5.90 -37.76
CA ILE A 117 -17.28 4.95 -38.63
C ILE A 117 -16.49 4.62 -39.90
N ARG A 118 -15.73 5.59 -40.43
CA ARG A 118 -14.95 5.43 -41.66
C ARG A 118 -13.46 5.44 -41.37
N LEU A 119 -12.73 4.53 -42.03
CA LEU A 119 -11.28 4.53 -42.06
C LEU A 119 -10.76 5.82 -42.69
N LYS A 120 -9.69 6.40 -42.14
CA LYS A 120 -8.97 7.54 -42.73
C LYS A 120 -7.61 7.05 -43.19
N ASN A 121 -7.30 7.20 -44.48
CA ASN A 121 -6.05 6.72 -45.09
C ASN A 121 -5.77 5.23 -44.84
N GLY A 122 -6.82 4.39 -44.80
CA GLY A 122 -6.68 2.96 -44.56
C GLY A 122 -6.40 2.56 -43.11
N ALA A 123 -6.52 3.48 -42.15
CA ALA A 123 -6.33 3.23 -40.73
C ALA A 123 -7.58 3.60 -39.90
N TRP A 124 -7.75 2.90 -38.78
CA TRP A 124 -8.74 3.25 -37.75
C TRP A 124 -8.29 4.51 -37.03
N VAL A 125 -9.21 5.45 -36.85
CA VAL A 125 -8.98 6.67 -36.07
C VAL A 125 -9.88 6.60 -34.84
N ILE A 126 -9.29 6.73 -33.66
CA ILE A 126 -9.99 6.75 -32.38
C ILE A 126 -9.62 8.05 -31.69
N ALA A 127 -10.61 8.85 -31.28
CA ALA A 127 -10.38 10.03 -30.47
C ALA A 127 -10.46 9.64 -29.00
N VAL A 128 -9.33 9.73 -28.29
CA VAL A 128 -9.27 9.46 -26.85
C VAL A 128 -8.88 10.76 -26.13
N PRO A 129 -9.64 11.22 -25.14
CA PRO A 129 -9.26 12.35 -24.33
C PRO A 129 -8.05 11.95 -23.47
N ILE A 130 -6.98 12.73 -23.57
CA ILE A 130 -5.79 12.52 -22.74
C ILE A 130 -6.09 13.02 -21.32
N THR A 131 -5.80 12.18 -20.33
CA THR A 131 -6.08 12.48 -18.92
C THR A 131 -4.86 12.15 -18.07
N THR A 132 -4.57 12.98 -17.07
CA THR A 132 -3.41 12.80 -16.18
C THR A 132 -3.48 11.51 -15.36
N ASP A 133 -4.68 10.97 -15.14
CA ASP A 133 -4.93 9.83 -14.26
C ASP A 133 -5.22 8.51 -14.98
N ASP A 134 -5.06 8.40 -16.31
CA ASP A 134 -5.34 7.18 -17.08
C ASP A 134 -4.41 7.03 -18.29
N VAL A 135 -3.11 6.99 -18.00
CA VAL A 135 -2.02 7.00 -18.98
C VAL A 135 -1.89 5.68 -19.75
N LEU A 136 -2.11 4.54 -19.08
CA LEU A 136 -1.95 3.24 -19.71
C LEU A 136 -3.29 2.82 -20.32
N GLN A 137 -3.28 2.58 -21.62
CA GLN A 137 -4.46 2.19 -22.38
C GLN A 137 -4.23 0.87 -23.08
N GLU A 138 -5.29 0.12 -23.27
CA GLU A 138 -5.27 -1.18 -23.95
C GLU A 138 -6.04 -1.06 -25.25
N ILE A 139 -5.38 -1.32 -26.36
CA ILE A 139 -6.05 -1.49 -27.65
C ILE A 139 -6.59 -2.92 -27.64
N LYS A 140 -7.91 -3.03 -27.59
CA LYS A 140 -8.63 -4.30 -27.64
C LYS A 140 -9.20 -4.53 -29.03
N GLY A 141 -9.06 -5.76 -29.50
CA GLY A 141 -9.71 -6.23 -30.71
C GLY A 141 -10.31 -7.61 -30.48
N ASN A 142 -11.12 -8.08 -31.41
CA ASN A 142 -11.42 -9.50 -31.43
C ASN A 142 -10.17 -10.26 -31.87
N ASN A 143 -9.99 -11.48 -31.36
CA ASN A 143 -8.92 -12.36 -31.81
C ASN A 143 -9.13 -12.69 -33.30
N VAL A 144 -8.31 -12.10 -34.17
CA VAL A 144 -8.29 -12.39 -35.60
C VAL A 144 -6.97 -13.02 -35.97
N ALA A 145 -7.04 -14.09 -36.77
CA ALA A 145 -5.88 -14.65 -37.42
C ALA A 145 -5.43 -13.73 -38.57
N PHE A 146 -4.20 -13.25 -38.48
CA PHE A 146 -3.51 -12.51 -39.54
C PHE A 146 -2.15 -13.16 -39.77
N GLN A 147 -1.90 -13.66 -40.99
CA GLN A 147 -0.67 -14.38 -41.33
C GLN A 147 -0.37 -15.51 -40.31
N ASP A 148 -1.36 -16.37 -40.08
CA ASP A 148 -1.30 -17.53 -39.17
C ASP A 148 -1.04 -17.20 -37.69
N CYS A 149 -1.27 -15.95 -37.28
CA CYS A 149 -1.09 -15.48 -35.90
C CYS A 149 -2.36 -14.79 -35.36
N PHE A 150 -2.70 -15.03 -34.10
CA PHE A 150 -3.73 -14.24 -33.42
C PHE A 150 -3.15 -12.89 -32.96
N ILE A 151 -3.88 -11.82 -33.24
CA ILE A 151 -3.53 -10.48 -32.78
C ILE A 151 -3.91 -10.36 -31.31
N ALA A 152 -2.91 -10.11 -30.46
CA ALA A 152 -3.10 -9.88 -29.04
C ALA A 152 -3.48 -8.42 -28.74
N ASP A 153 -4.16 -8.21 -27.63
CA ASP A 153 -4.37 -6.89 -27.04
C ASP A 153 -3.00 -6.22 -26.78
N SER A 154 -2.93 -4.90 -27.03
CA SER A 154 -1.68 -4.15 -26.95
C SER A 154 -1.79 -2.97 -25.99
N LEU A 155 -0.76 -2.78 -25.17
CA LEU A 155 -0.68 -1.67 -24.22
C LEU A 155 0.01 -0.45 -24.84
N LEU A 156 -0.63 0.71 -24.77
CA LEU A 156 -0.14 1.99 -25.25
C LEU A 156 -0.14 3.03 -24.11
N PRO A 157 0.98 3.71 -23.84
CA PRO A 157 0.99 4.88 -22.97
C PRO A 157 0.53 6.12 -23.74
N LEU A 158 -0.59 6.73 -23.33
CA LEU A 158 -1.01 8.06 -23.77
C LEU A 158 -0.86 9.05 -22.62
N ILE A 159 0.19 9.85 -22.69
CA ILE A 159 0.60 10.76 -21.62
C ILE A 159 0.29 12.19 -22.02
N LEU A 160 -0.21 13.00 -21.07
CA LEU A 160 -0.33 14.44 -21.27
C LEU A 160 1.08 15.06 -21.29
N PRO A 161 1.53 15.64 -22.41
CA PRO A 161 2.84 16.28 -22.44
C PRO A 161 2.81 17.50 -21.51
N TRP A 162 3.86 17.67 -20.71
CA TRP A 162 3.98 18.86 -19.86
C TRP A 162 4.23 20.10 -20.71
N PHE A 163 3.78 21.25 -20.23
CA PHE A 163 4.06 22.52 -20.89
C PHE A 163 5.57 22.82 -20.82
N THR A 164 6.12 23.32 -21.92
CA THR A 164 7.49 23.83 -21.95
C THR A 164 7.53 25.25 -21.40
N ILE A 165 8.61 25.60 -20.71
CA ILE A 165 8.83 26.94 -20.19
C ILE A 165 9.25 27.83 -21.38
N PRO A 166 8.54 28.93 -21.67
CA PRO A 166 8.83 29.76 -22.82
C PRO A 166 10.15 30.53 -22.67
N GLU A 167 10.85 30.73 -23.78
CA GLU A 167 12.04 31.58 -23.83
C GLU A 167 11.63 33.04 -23.58
N THR A 168 12.13 33.63 -22.49
CA THR A 168 11.83 35.02 -22.11
C THR A 168 12.93 35.95 -22.60
N PRO A 169 12.62 37.00 -23.40
CA PRO A 169 13.63 37.96 -23.86
C PRO A 169 14.35 38.64 -22.70
N GLY A 170 15.67 38.84 -22.84
CA GLY A 170 16.50 39.48 -21.82
C GLY A 170 16.98 38.54 -20.70
N PHE A 171 16.46 37.32 -20.61
CA PHE A 171 16.96 36.33 -19.65
C PHE A 171 18.26 35.70 -20.16
N LEU A 172 19.10 35.27 -19.21
CA LEU A 172 20.44 34.76 -19.46
C LEU A 172 20.46 33.23 -19.57
N PRO A 173 21.36 32.65 -20.37
CA PRO A 173 21.49 31.21 -20.51
C PRO A 173 21.91 30.58 -19.17
N ILE A 174 21.53 29.32 -18.97
CA ILE A 174 22.00 28.50 -17.85
C ILE A 174 22.57 27.21 -18.43
N SER A 175 23.75 26.82 -17.97
CA SER A 175 24.51 25.73 -18.57
C SER A 175 25.34 24.99 -17.54
N SER A 176 25.86 23.84 -17.96
CA SER A 176 26.88 23.12 -17.20
C SER A 176 28.26 23.74 -17.45
N PRO A 177 29.30 23.37 -16.67
CA PRO A 177 30.65 23.87 -16.86
C PRO A 177 31.19 23.61 -18.27
N GLN A 178 32.07 24.48 -18.76
CA GLN A 178 32.64 24.33 -20.10
C GLN A 178 33.30 22.96 -20.29
N GLY A 179 32.96 22.24 -21.37
CA GLY A 179 33.50 20.91 -21.66
C GLY A 179 32.94 19.78 -20.80
N SER A 180 31.95 20.05 -19.95
CA SER A 180 31.23 19.02 -19.21
C SER A 180 30.39 18.14 -20.14
N GLN A 181 30.05 16.94 -19.68
CA GLN A 181 29.11 16.08 -20.39
C GLN A 181 27.70 16.66 -20.33
N LEU A 182 26.91 16.38 -21.37
CA LEU A 182 25.49 16.70 -21.38
C LEU A 182 24.78 16.01 -20.20
N ILE A 183 24.04 16.80 -19.42
CA ILE A 183 23.20 16.30 -18.33
C ILE A 183 21.77 16.24 -18.85
N SER A 184 21.09 15.11 -18.69
CA SER A 184 19.70 14.96 -19.17
C SER A 184 18.83 14.26 -18.16
N ASN A 185 17.58 14.69 -18.04
CA ASN A 185 16.60 14.07 -17.15
C ASN A 185 15.20 14.10 -17.78
N TRP A 186 14.40 13.11 -17.45
CA TRP A 186 12.98 13.03 -17.80
C TRP A 186 12.21 12.40 -16.64
N ASP A 187 10.92 12.69 -16.57
CA ASP A 187 10.03 12.04 -15.61
C ASP A 187 9.51 10.73 -16.19
N ALA A 188 9.48 9.67 -15.39
CA ALA A 188 8.97 8.37 -15.82
C ALA A 188 7.48 8.41 -16.22
N CYS A 189 6.71 9.36 -15.70
CA CYS A 189 5.34 9.65 -16.09
C CYS A 189 5.20 10.52 -17.33
N ALA A 190 6.28 11.18 -17.78
CA ALA A 190 6.29 12.04 -18.95
C ALA A 190 7.55 11.82 -19.79
N PRO A 191 7.75 10.64 -20.41
CA PRO A 191 8.97 10.28 -21.12
C PRO A 191 9.18 11.12 -22.40
N ALA A 192 8.13 11.75 -22.92
CA ALA A 192 8.25 12.70 -24.02
C ALA A 192 8.75 14.09 -23.58
N SER A 193 8.68 14.37 -22.28
CA SER A 193 9.13 15.61 -21.66
C SER A 193 10.54 15.42 -21.09
N VAL A 194 11.50 16.13 -21.66
CA VAL A 194 12.93 15.95 -21.35
C VAL A 194 13.59 17.31 -21.18
N VAL A 195 14.48 17.41 -20.21
CA VAL A 195 15.41 18.53 -20.05
C VAL A 195 16.84 18.07 -20.34
N VAL A 196 17.59 18.88 -21.08
CA VAL A 196 19.00 18.65 -21.40
C VAL A 196 19.79 19.91 -21.10
N VAL A 197 20.81 19.80 -20.27
CA VAL A 197 21.77 20.87 -19.94
C VAL A 197 23.07 20.59 -20.69
N ALA A 198 23.44 21.49 -21.58
CA ALA A 198 24.74 21.53 -22.25
C ALA A 198 25.64 22.58 -21.61
N ASP A 199 26.91 22.59 -22.02
CA ASP A 199 27.89 23.56 -21.57
C ASP A 199 27.67 24.98 -22.13
N VAL A 200 26.81 25.10 -23.14
CA VAL A 200 26.43 26.37 -23.76
C VAL A 200 25.01 26.83 -23.43
N GLU A 201 24.07 25.90 -23.18
CA GLU A 201 22.65 26.23 -23.03
C GLU A 201 21.85 25.05 -22.45
N THR A 202 20.68 25.34 -21.86
CA THR A 202 19.71 24.33 -21.43
C THR A 202 18.48 24.30 -22.34
N PHE A 203 18.03 23.09 -22.68
CA PHE A 203 16.88 22.84 -23.55
C PHE A 203 15.79 22.02 -22.86
N GLN A 204 14.53 22.32 -23.16
CA GLN A 204 13.37 21.52 -22.75
C GLN A 204 12.50 21.18 -23.95
N THR A 205 12.01 19.95 -23.99
CA THR A 205 11.03 19.46 -24.96
C THR A 205 9.84 18.83 -24.23
N ASN A 206 8.71 18.72 -24.91
CA ASN A 206 7.55 17.93 -24.48
C ASN A 206 7.08 16.93 -25.55
N ASP A 207 7.84 16.78 -26.63
CA ASP A 207 7.51 15.97 -27.79
C ASP A 207 8.71 15.14 -28.25
N SER A 208 9.55 14.67 -27.32
CA SER A 208 10.75 13.88 -27.62
C SER A 208 11.72 14.60 -28.58
N PHE A 209 11.89 15.91 -28.40
CA PHE A 209 12.74 16.80 -29.19
C PHE A 209 12.32 16.93 -30.67
N HIS A 210 11.06 16.69 -31.00
CA HIS A 210 10.51 17.18 -32.28
C HIS A 210 10.54 18.71 -32.33
N THR A 211 10.27 19.35 -31.19
CA THR A 211 10.45 20.76 -30.92
C THR A 211 11.13 20.96 -29.56
N TRP A 212 11.72 22.13 -29.33
CA TRP A 212 12.35 22.46 -28.06
C TRP A 212 12.34 23.96 -27.79
N THR A 213 12.56 24.30 -26.52
CA THR A 213 12.65 25.67 -26.00
C THR A 213 13.97 25.83 -25.25
N ARG A 214 14.51 27.05 -25.22
CA ARG A 214 15.71 27.39 -24.43
C ARG A 214 15.29 27.84 -23.04
N ILE A 215 15.87 27.22 -22.02
CA ILE A 215 15.61 27.55 -20.63
C ILE A 215 16.59 28.60 -20.18
N ARG A 216 16.06 29.75 -19.76
CA ARG A 216 16.83 30.90 -19.33
C ARG A 216 16.36 31.40 -17.96
N VAL A 217 17.27 32.08 -17.27
CA VAL A 217 17.06 32.60 -15.92
C VAL A 217 17.07 34.14 -15.90
N PRO A 218 16.32 34.79 -14.99
CA PRO A 218 16.29 36.24 -14.91
C PRO A 218 17.68 36.84 -14.62
N THR A 219 17.90 38.07 -15.10
CA THR A 219 19.14 38.81 -14.83
C THR A 219 19.28 39.10 -13.34
N GLY A 220 20.50 38.97 -12.81
CA GLY A 220 20.80 39.20 -11.39
C GLY A 220 20.38 38.08 -10.43
N SER A 221 19.68 37.03 -10.91
CA SER A 221 19.32 35.87 -10.06
C SER A 221 20.49 34.96 -9.72
N LEU A 222 21.50 34.93 -10.58
CA LEU A 222 22.74 34.15 -10.43
C LEU A 222 23.91 35.00 -10.93
N THR A 223 25.08 34.81 -10.34
CA THR A 223 26.35 35.31 -10.87
C THR A 223 26.71 34.58 -12.17
N ASP A 224 27.60 35.17 -12.98
CA ASP A 224 28.04 34.55 -14.24
C ASP A 224 28.63 33.15 -14.01
N ASN A 225 29.44 32.98 -12.96
CA ASN A 225 30.01 31.69 -12.60
C ASN A 225 28.94 30.67 -12.20
N GLU A 226 27.95 31.06 -11.39
CA GLU A 226 26.87 30.16 -10.97
C GLU A 226 26.00 29.70 -12.16
N ARG A 227 25.74 30.57 -13.14
CA ARG A 227 24.94 30.21 -14.33
C ARG A 227 25.56 29.10 -15.17
N HIS A 228 26.88 28.97 -15.17
CA HIS A 228 27.61 27.95 -15.93
C HIS A 228 28.09 26.80 -15.03
N SER A 229 27.50 26.63 -13.85
CA SER A 229 27.92 25.64 -12.85
C SER A 229 26.83 24.63 -12.47
N VAL A 230 25.88 24.36 -13.39
CA VAL A 230 24.88 23.31 -13.17
C VAL A 230 25.56 21.95 -13.12
N SER A 231 25.39 21.24 -12.00
CA SER A 231 25.96 19.91 -11.76
C SER A 231 24.95 18.77 -11.90
N ASP A 232 23.65 19.06 -11.74
CA ASP A 232 22.57 18.08 -11.89
C ASP A 232 21.23 18.77 -12.20
N VAL A 233 20.29 18.02 -12.79
CA VAL A 233 18.98 18.54 -13.22
C VAL A 233 17.88 17.50 -13.06
N THR A 234 16.67 17.94 -12.69
CA THR A 234 15.46 17.11 -12.76
C THR A 234 14.28 17.89 -13.32
N LEU A 235 13.40 17.18 -14.04
CA LEU A 235 12.15 17.71 -14.57
C LEU A 235 10.97 17.15 -13.78
N THR A 236 10.02 18.02 -13.44
CA THR A 236 8.76 17.68 -12.78
C THR A 236 7.60 18.47 -13.41
N GLU A 237 6.37 18.18 -13.03
CA GLU A 237 5.19 18.95 -13.44
C GLU A 237 5.27 20.43 -13.00
N ASP A 238 5.89 20.70 -11.85
CA ASP A 238 5.99 22.04 -11.26
C ASP A 238 7.13 22.89 -11.86
N GLY A 239 8.04 22.27 -12.61
CA GLY A 239 9.17 22.95 -13.24
C GLY A 239 10.47 22.13 -13.31
N ILE A 240 11.54 22.84 -13.64
CA ILE A 240 12.89 22.29 -13.77
C ILE A 240 13.70 22.67 -12.53
N PHE A 241 14.28 21.67 -11.86
CA PHE A 241 15.16 21.88 -10.73
C PHE A 241 16.62 21.77 -11.18
N PHE A 242 17.42 22.75 -10.79
CA PHE A 242 18.85 22.82 -11.06
C PHE A 242 19.63 22.72 -9.75
N LEU A 243 20.66 21.88 -9.74
CA LEU A 243 21.65 21.85 -8.67
C LEU A 243 22.85 22.70 -9.07
N ILE A 244 23.14 23.74 -8.30
CA ILE A 244 24.26 24.67 -8.54
C ILE A 244 24.99 24.87 -7.21
N HIS A 245 26.27 24.52 -7.16
CA HIS A 245 27.11 24.64 -5.95
C HIS A 245 26.46 24.09 -4.66
N GLY A 246 25.77 22.94 -4.76
CA GLY A 246 25.13 22.30 -3.62
C GLY A 246 23.78 22.92 -3.20
N VAL A 247 23.25 23.87 -3.95
CA VAL A 247 21.97 24.53 -3.70
C VAL A 247 20.98 24.21 -4.82
N LEU A 248 19.72 23.95 -4.44
CA LEU A 248 18.64 23.71 -5.39
C LEU A 248 17.94 25.00 -5.80
N TYR A 249 17.72 25.14 -7.10
CA TYR A 249 16.92 26.20 -7.70
C TYR A 249 15.79 25.58 -8.52
N VAL A 250 14.60 26.16 -8.47
CA VAL A 250 13.47 25.74 -9.31
C VAL A 250 13.12 26.85 -10.32
N ARG A 251 13.09 26.48 -11.60
CA ARG A 251 12.50 27.28 -12.67
C ARG A 251 11.10 26.75 -12.96
N SER A 252 10.09 27.45 -12.47
CA SER A 252 8.68 27.21 -12.84
C SER A 252 8.34 27.98 -14.12
N LEU A 253 7.07 28.00 -14.55
CA LEU A 253 6.65 28.81 -15.70
C LEU A 253 6.96 30.31 -15.51
N THR A 254 6.76 30.83 -14.30
CA THR A 254 6.79 32.28 -14.03
C THR A 254 7.94 32.73 -13.13
N ALA A 255 8.55 31.84 -12.36
CA ALA A 255 9.56 32.20 -11.37
C ALA A 255 10.85 31.39 -11.52
N PHE A 256 11.93 31.96 -11.00
CA PHE A 256 13.17 31.26 -10.72
C PHE A 256 13.50 31.46 -9.24
N THR A 257 13.42 30.40 -8.44
CA THR A 257 13.42 30.48 -6.98
C THR A 257 14.55 29.62 -6.41
N ARG A 258 15.36 30.21 -5.51
CA ARG A 258 16.33 29.47 -4.69
C ARG A 258 15.58 28.75 -3.56
N LEU A 259 15.77 27.44 -3.45
CA LEU A 259 15.19 26.62 -2.39
C LEU A 259 16.14 26.54 -1.19
N GLY A 260 15.58 26.31 0.00
CA GLY A 260 16.34 26.28 1.25
C GLY A 260 15.43 26.02 2.46
N LYS A 261 15.75 26.60 3.62
CA LYS A 261 15.07 26.30 4.90
C LYS A 261 13.56 26.53 4.87
N LYS A 262 13.08 27.51 4.07
CA LYS A 262 11.64 27.80 3.94
C LYS A 262 10.83 26.60 3.44
N GLU A 263 11.46 25.72 2.66
CA GLU A 263 10.86 24.50 2.11
C GLU A 263 11.34 23.24 2.84
N ASN A 264 11.87 23.38 4.06
CA ASN A 264 12.48 22.29 4.84
C ASN A 264 13.66 21.59 4.13
N LEU A 265 14.40 22.34 3.29
CA LEU A 265 15.61 21.85 2.62
C LEU A 265 16.89 22.46 3.22
N PRO A 266 18.03 21.76 3.11
CA PRO A 266 19.34 22.34 3.43
C PRO A 266 19.63 23.61 2.61
N GLU A 267 20.39 24.55 3.18
CA GLU A 267 20.82 25.77 2.48
C GLU A 267 21.97 25.53 1.48
N GLY A 268 22.56 24.33 1.48
CA GLY A 268 23.73 23.94 0.69
C GLY A 268 24.05 22.45 0.84
N ASP A 269 25.20 22.02 0.33
CA ASP A 269 25.77 20.67 0.46
C ASP A 269 24.90 19.53 -0.12
N ILE A 270 23.96 19.84 -1.02
CA ILE A 270 23.22 18.84 -1.77
C ILE A 270 24.14 18.25 -2.84
N ILE A 271 24.39 16.95 -2.79
CA ILE A 271 25.37 16.28 -3.66
C ILE A 271 24.79 15.73 -4.97
N GLY A 272 23.46 15.74 -5.14
CA GLY A 272 22.81 15.23 -6.35
C GLY A 272 21.29 15.18 -6.23
N ILE A 273 20.63 14.94 -7.36
CA ILE A 273 19.19 14.78 -7.51
C ILE A 273 18.88 13.46 -8.20
N THR A 274 17.82 12.77 -7.80
CA THR A 274 17.34 11.56 -8.50
C THR A 274 15.83 11.60 -8.66
N THR A 275 15.35 11.16 -9.82
CA THR A 275 13.92 10.97 -10.10
C THR A 275 13.49 9.53 -9.84
N ARG A 276 12.17 9.35 -9.77
CA ARG A 276 11.57 8.02 -9.76
C ARG A 276 11.79 7.36 -11.11
N LYS A 277 12.21 6.09 -11.10
CA LYS A 277 12.40 5.28 -12.32
C LYS A 277 11.11 4.70 -12.92
N TRP A 278 9.95 5.11 -12.40
CA TRP A 278 8.66 4.51 -12.70
C TRP A 278 7.52 5.48 -12.44
N CYS A 279 6.46 5.39 -13.25
CA CYS A 279 5.30 6.26 -13.14
C CYS A 279 4.24 5.67 -12.21
N TRP A 280 3.78 6.47 -11.24
CA TRP A 280 2.81 6.06 -10.24
C TRP A 280 1.64 7.03 -10.19
N ILE A 281 0.58 6.67 -10.92
CA ILE A 281 -0.50 7.61 -11.26
C ILE A 281 -1.57 7.71 -10.16
N LYS A 282 -1.86 6.62 -9.43
CA LYS A 282 -2.66 6.62 -8.20
C LYS A 282 -2.25 5.41 -7.34
N TYR A 283 -2.07 5.61 -6.03
CA TYR A 283 -1.97 4.51 -5.08
C TYR A 283 -3.29 3.74 -5.11
N LEU A 284 -3.33 2.58 -5.77
CA LEU A 284 -4.28 1.54 -5.39
C LEU A 284 -3.77 0.97 -4.07
N MET A 285 -4.15 1.58 -2.94
CA MET A 285 -4.05 0.88 -1.66
C MET A 285 -4.93 -0.35 -1.78
N LYS A 286 -4.31 -1.49 -2.07
CA LYS A 286 -4.94 -2.80 -1.87
C LYS A 286 -4.71 -3.18 -0.43
N THR A 287 -5.71 -2.93 0.40
CA THR A 287 -5.77 -3.50 1.74
C THR A 287 -5.91 -5.01 1.61
N LEU A 288 -4.88 -5.74 2.03
CA LEU A 288 -4.92 -7.19 2.19
C LEU A 288 -5.35 -7.47 3.63
N THR A 289 -6.62 -7.83 3.80
CA THR A 289 -7.15 -8.20 5.11
C THR A 289 -7.03 -9.71 5.29
N PHE A 290 -6.29 -10.12 6.31
CA PHE A 290 -6.25 -11.52 6.75
C PHE A 290 -7.29 -11.71 7.85
N PHE A 291 -8.14 -12.72 7.70
CA PHE A 291 -9.09 -13.12 8.72
C PHE A 291 -9.19 -14.64 8.72
N GLN A 292 -9.51 -15.19 9.89
CA GLN A 292 -9.82 -16.60 10.05
C GLN A 292 -11.34 -16.78 10.01
N ASN A 293 -11.83 -17.78 9.29
CA ASN A 293 -13.25 -18.08 9.15
C ASN A 293 -13.62 -19.42 9.82
N ILE A 294 -13.09 -19.64 11.02
CA ILE A 294 -13.37 -20.83 11.84
C ILE A 294 -14.34 -20.42 12.93
N ASN A 295 -15.44 -21.16 13.07
CA ASN A 295 -16.38 -20.96 14.15
C ASN A 295 -16.04 -21.93 15.31
N TYR A 296 -15.78 -21.36 16.48
CA TYR A 296 -15.50 -22.09 17.71
C TYR A 296 -16.74 -22.29 18.60
N GLU A 297 -17.92 -21.84 18.16
CA GLU A 297 -19.16 -22.00 18.90
C GLU A 297 -19.62 -23.46 18.94
N ALA A 298 -19.97 -23.94 20.15
CA ALA A 298 -20.58 -25.25 20.38
C ALA A 298 -19.81 -26.46 19.82
N VAL A 299 -18.49 -26.33 19.65
CA VAL A 299 -17.61 -27.42 19.22
C VAL A 299 -17.37 -28.41 20.35
N GLU A 300 -17.19 -29.69 20.04
CA GLU A 300 -16.96 -30.74 21.05
C GLU A 300 -15.60 -30.56 21.76
N ASP A 301 -14.55 -30.26 21.00
CA ASP A 301 -13.20 -30.04 21.52
C ASP A 301 -12.63 -28.70 21.05
N TYR A 302 -12.87 -27.68 21.88
CA TYR A 302 -12.42 -26.31 21.64
C TYR A 302 -10.89 -26.20 21.55
N PHE A 303 -10.16 -26.92 22.42
CA PHE A 303 -8.71 -26.81 22.51
C PHE A 303 -8.02 -27.48 21.33
N ASN A 304 -8.52 -28.62 20.86
CA ASN A 304 -8.02 -29.26 19.65
C ASN A 304 -8.27 -28.40 18.41
N LEU A 305 -9.49 -27.85 18.27
CA LEU A 305 -9.78 -26.94 17.15
C LEU A 305 -8.93 -25.67 17.21
N GLN A 306 -8.66 -25.15 18.41
CA GLN A 306 -7.71 -24.04 18.59
C GLN A 306 -6.32 -24.45 18.13
N TYR A 307 -5.79 -25.57 18.61
CA TYR A 307 -4.45 -26.02 18.28
C TYR A 307 -4.23 -26.18 16.77
N GLN A 308 -5.20 -26.77 16.07
CA GLN A 308 -5.16 -26.94 14.61
C GLN A 308 -5.17 -25.62 13.81
N ASN A 309 -5.64 -24.54 14.44
CA ASN A 309 -5.92 -23.26 13.81
C ASN A 309 -5.07 -22.11 14.38
N THR A 310 -4.18 -22.42 15.33
CA THR A 310 -3.15 -21.51 15.85
C THR A 310 -1.81 -21.85 15.23
N GLY A 311 -1.06 -20.83 14.81
CA GLY A 311 0.27 -21.02 14.24
C GLY A 311 0.79 -19.74 13.60
N LEU A 312 2.04 -19.80 13.15
CA LEU A 312 2.66 -18.74 12.38
C LEU A 312 2.35 -18.96 10.89
N LEU A 313 1.56 -18.05 10.30
CA LEU A 313 1.39 -18.03 8.85
C LEU A 313 2.44 -17.11 8.23
N LEU A 314 3.28 -17.68 7.37
CA LEU A 314 4.27 -16.94 6.58
C LEU A 314 3.77 -16.78 5.15
N LEU A 315 3.43 -15.56 4.77
CA LEU A 315 2.98 -15.23 3.43
C LEU A 315 4.09 -14.55 2.64
N GLN A 316 4.38 -15.10 1.46
CA GLN A 316 5.32 -14.52 0.52
C GLN A 316 4.58 -13.75 -0.57
N VAL A 317 4.50 -12.43 -0.45
CA VAL A 317 3.88 -11.60 -1.48
C VAL A 317 4.93 -11.24 -2.53
N ARG A 318 4.64 -11.53 -3.80
CA ARG A 318 5.51 -11.22 -4.94
C ARG A 318 4.78 -10.28 -5.92
N PRO A 319 5.45 -9.24 -6.46
CA PRO A 319 4.91 -8.46 -7.57
C PRO A 319 4.58 -9.37 -8.76
N SER A 320 3.49 -9.04 -9.46
CA SER A 320 3.10 -9.69 -10.71
C SER A 320 4.24 -9.58 -11.74
N GLN A 321 4.65 -10.71 -12.33
CA GLN A 321 5.72 -10.77 -13.34
C GLN A 321 5.30 -10.17 -14.70
N TYR A 322 4.05 -9.72 -14.86
CA TYR A 322 3.54 -9.17 -16.11
C TYR A 322 3.93 -7.71 -16.39
N GLY A 323 4.83 -7.12 -15.60
CA GLY A 323 5.43 -5.81 -15.89
C GLY A 323 6.59 -5.93 -16.89
N LYS A 324 6.59 -5.09 -17.94
CA LYS A 324 7.67 -4.98 -18.93
C LYS A 324 8.93 -4.28 -18.37
N THR A 325 9.47 -4.73 -17.25
CA THR A 325 10.73 -4.21 -16.71
C THR A 325 11.68 -5.35 -16.40
N CYS A 326 12.97 -5.13 -16.63
CA CYS A 326 14.04 -6.11 -16.46
C CYS A 326 13.93 -6.88 -15.13
N PRO A 327 14.40 -8.14 -15.07
CA PRO A 327 14.32 -8.99 -13.88
C PRO A 327 15.24 -8.44 -12.78
N ILE A 328 14.77 -7.43 -12.07
CA ILE A 328 15.24 -7.16 -10.72
C ILE A 328 14.63 -8.30 -9.88
N PRO A 329 15.41 -9.01 -9.04
CA PRO A 329 14.83 -10.00 -8.14
C PRO A 329 13.69 -9.31 -7.38
N PRO A 330 12.44 -9.81 -7.50
CA PRO A 330 11.31 -9.17 -6.87
C PRO A 330 11.63 -9.05 -5.38
N LYS A 331 11.57 -7.83 -4.83
CA LYS A 331 11.72 -7.64 -3.38
C LYS A 331 10.58 -8.40 -2.72
N VAL A 332 10.92 -9.55 -2.18
CA VAL A 332 10.03 -10.36 -1.37
C VAL A 332 9.94 -9.69 -0.02
N PHE A 333 8.74 -9.42 0.45
CA PHE A 333 8.50 -9.15 1.86
C PHE A 333 7.69 -10.30 2.44
N GLN A 334 8.08 -10.73 3.64
CA GLN A 334 7.42 -11.80 4.38
C GLN A 334 6.48 -11.15 5.40
N ILE A 335 5.24 -11.60 5.43
CA ILE A 335 4.28 -11.23 6.47
C ILE A 335 4.17 -12.41 7.42
N ALA A 336 4.51 -12.17 8.68
CA ALA A 336 4.29 -13.09 9.79
C ALA A 336 2.97 -12.74 10.47
N VAL A 337 1.99 -13.64 10.39
CA VAL A 337 0.70 -13.49 11.07
C VAL A 337 0.66 -14.40 12.29
N GLY A 338 0.42 -13.81 13.47
CA GLY A 338 0.43 -14.51 14.76
C GLY A 338 -0.42 -13.80 15.83
N CYS A 339 -0.50 -14.42 17.01
CA CYS A 339 -1.13 -13.81 18.18
C CYS A 339 -0.25 -12.69 18.73
N ASP A 340 -0.83 -11.52 18.89
CA ASP A 340 -0.16 -10.34 19.45
C ASP A 340 -0.24 -10.38 20.97
N ASN A 341 0.90 -10.65 21.61
CA ASN A 341 0.99 -10.74 23.07
C ASN A 341 1.02 -9.37 23.75
N SER A 342 1.09 -8.26 23.00
CA SER A 342 1.00 -6.91 23.55
C SER A 342 -0.42 -6.50 23.91
N LYS A 343 -1.43 -7.25 23.46
CA LYS A 343 -2.83 -6.90 23.65
C LYS A 343 -3.36 -7.29 25.03
N TYR A 344 -4.07 -6.38 25.68
CA TYR A 344 -4.71 -6.61 26.97
C TYR A 344 -6.06 -5.88 27.07
N ILE A 345 -6.93 -6.36 27.96
CA ILE A 345 -8.24 -5.75 28.20
C ILE A 345 -8.22 -4.88 29.47
N VAL A 346 -8.94 -3.76 29.42
CA VAL A 346 -9.07 -2.80 30.52
C VAL A 346 -10.55 -2.47 30.71
N VAL A 347 -10.97 -2.23 31.95
CA VAL A 347 -12.31 -1.68 32.24
C VAL A 347 -12.26 -0.16 32.11
N LYS A 348 -13.14 0.41 31.29
CA LYS A 348 -13.25 1.85 31.07
C LYS A 348 -13.68 2.59 32.35
N GLY A 349 -13.16 3.80 32.54
CA GLY A 349 -13.65 4.74 33.57
C GLY A 349 -12.85 4.76 34.87
N PHE A 350 -11.73 4.05 34.96
CA PHE A 350 -10.84 4.10 36.13
C PHE A 350 -9.75 5.16 35.91
N ASN A 351 -9.86 6.29 36.60
CA ASN A 351 -8.88 7.37 36.57
C ASN A 351 -7.90 7.25 37.76
N ASN A 352 -6.61 7.03 37.47
CA ASN A 352 -5.59 6.86 38.51
C ASN A 352 -5.27 8.15 39.30
N LYS A 353 -5.81 9.30 38.89
CA LYS A 353 -5.52 10.60 39.53
C LYS A 353 -6.35 10.86 40.80
N GLU A 354 -7.41 10.08 41.04
CA GLU A 354 -8.40 10.36 42.09
C GLU A 354 -8.16 9.63 43.42
N CYS A 355 -7.15 8.75 43.50
CA CYS A 355 -6.83 8.04 44.74
C CYS A 355 -5.33 7.97 45.04
N LEU A 356 -5.01 7.85 46.32
CA LEU A 356 -3.63 7.71 46.81
C LEU A 356 -3.15 6.26 46.61
N PRO A 357 -1.97 6.04 46.02
CA PRO A 357 -1.42 4.71 45.82
C PRO A 357 -0.94 4.10 47.13
N HIS A 358 -1.76 3.24 47.74
CA HIS A 358 -1.40 2.50 48.94
C HIS A 358 -2.16 1.17 49.05
N ASP A 359 -1.49 0.16 49.61
CA ASP A 359 -2.11 -1.09 50.01
C ASP A 359 -2.89 -0.90 51.32
N PHE A 360 -4.03 -1.59 51.46
CA PHE A 360 -4.83 -1.55 52.68
C PHE A 360 -5.51 -2.90 52.93
N PHE A 361 -6.06 -3.06 54.14
CA PHE A 361 -6.85 -4.24 54.48
C PHE A 361 -8.33 -3.89 54.58
N TYR A 362 -9.19 -4.79 54.14
CA TYR A 362 -10.63 -4.69 54.35
C TYR A 362 -11.19 -6.04 54.82
N ILE A 363 -12.36 -5.99 55.44
CA ILE A 363 -13.01 -7.15 56.03
C ILE A 363 -14.28 -7.45 55.24
N ILE A 364 -14.46 -8.72 54.90
CA ILE A 364 -15.70 -9.26 54.33
C ILE A 364 -16.40 -10.05 55.43
N GLU A 365 -17.63 -9.66 55.76
CA GLU A 365 -18.43 -10.41 56.74
C GLU A 365 -18.77 -11.80 56.22
N LYS A 366 -18.72 -12.79 57.13
CA LYS A 366 -19.01 -14.19 56.82
C LYS A 366 -20.39 -14.44 56.19
N SER A 367 -21.37 -13.61 56.55
CA SER A 367 -22.75 -13.64 56.03
C SER A 367 -22.80 -13.39 54.51
N PHE A 368 -21.83 -12.67 53.95
CA PHE A 368 -21.76 -12.30 52.54
C PHE A 368 -20.86 -13.21 51.69
N LEU A 369 -20.31 -14.27 52.29
CA LEU A 369 -19.45 -15.23 51.60
C LEU A 369 -20.25 -16.46 51.17
N ARG A 370 -20.02 -16.95 49.94
CA ARG A 370 -20.73 -18.09 49.32
C ARG A 370 -20.79 -19.35 50.19
N ASN A 371 -19.72 -19.62 50.93
CA ASN A 371 -19.59 -20.82 51.77
C ASN A 371 -19.97 -20.59 53.24
N GLN A 372 -20.41 -19.38 53.59
CA GLN A 372 -20.78 -18.97 54.95
C GLN A 372 -19.81 -19.50 56.03
N PRO A 373 -18.53 -19.13 55.97
CA PRO A 373 -17.54 -19.59 56.93
C PRO A 373 -17.86 -19.13 58.37
N SER A 374 -17.19 -19.72 59.36
CA SER A 374 -17.39 -19.37 60.77
C SER A 374 -16.90 -17.95 61.13
N GLU A 375 -15.93 -17.43 60.37
CA GLU A 375 -15.22 -16.18 60.63
C GLU A 375 -15.22 -15.22 59.43
N ASN A 376 -15.04 -13.93 59.72
CA ASN A 376 -14.91 -12.90 58.69
C ASN A 376 -13.59 -13.03 57.93
N LEU A 377 -13.60 -12.73 56.64
CA LEU A 377 -12.40 -12.79 55.80
C LEU A 377 -11.70 -11.43 55.77
N ARG A 378 -10.46 -11.38 56.27
CA ARG A 378 -9.58 -10.21 56.16
C ARG A 378 -8.75 -10.30 54.89
N VAL A 379 -8.92 -9.34 53.98
CA VAL A 379 -8.27 -9.32 52.66
C VAL A 379 -7.28 -8.17 52.57
N LYS A 380 -6.10 -8.43 52.00
CA LYS A 380 -5.13 -7.39 51.62
C LYS A 380 -5.40 -6.93 50.19
N TYR A 381 -5.75 -5.65 50.02
CA TYR A 381 -5.85 -5.02 48.71
C TYR A 381 -4.45 -4.61 48.24
N SER A 382 -4.05 -5.07 47.05
CA SER A 382 -2.80 -4.67 46.41
C SER A 382 -3.06 -3.61 45.36
N TRP A 383 -2.66 -2.37 45.63
CA TRP A 383 -2.85 -1.26 44.70
C TRP A 383 -2.08 -1.48 43.40
N LYS A 384 -0.84 -2.02 43.49
CA LYS A 384 -0.03 -2.37 42.32
C LYS A 384 -0.74 -3.36 41.38
N LYS A 385 -1.58 -4.23 41.92
CA LYS A 385 -2.26 -5.28 41.15
C LYS A 385 -3.63 -4.85 40.62
N TYR A 386 -4.41 -4.13 41.42
CA TYR A 386 -5.82 -3.83 41.12
C TYR A 386 -6.08 -2.37 40.75
N GLY A 387 -5.08 -1.50 40.94
CA GLY A 387 -5.19 -0.08 40.65
C GLY A 387 -6.04 0.68 41.66
N CYS A 388 -6.70 1.72 41.17
CA CYS A 388 -7.53 2.61 41.97
C CYS A 388 -8.93 2.02 42.22
N PRO A 389 -9.38 1.84 43.48
CA PRO A 389 -10.75 1.43 43.75
C PRO A 389 -11.76 2.49 43.29
N LEU A 390 -12.83 2.07 42.61
CA LEU A 390 -13.94 2.95 42.26
C LEU A 390 -14.94 3.02 43.42
N ARG A 391 -15.30 4.24 43.82
CA ARG A 391 -16.36 4.47 44.81
C ARG A 391 -17.69 4.65 44.08
N LEU A 392 -18.64 3.79 44.38
CA LEU A 392 -19.99 3.83 43.83
C LEU A 392 -21.01 3.96 44.98
N ASP A 393 -22.08 4.71 44.76
CA ASP A 393 -23.22 4.68 45.66
C ASP A 393 -23.97 3.34 45.47
N PHE A 394 -24.42 2.71 46.55
CA PHE A 394 -25.10 1.40 46.48
C PHE A 394 -26.41 1.44 45.67
N ARG A 395 -26.98 2.64 45.42
CA ARG A 395 -28.14 2.85 44.56
C ARG A 395 -27.79 2.89 43.07
N GLU A 396 -26.52 3.12 42.74
CA GLU A 396 -26.05 3.16 41.36
C GLU A 396 -25.87 1.76 40.80
N LYS A 397 -26.25 1.60 39.54
CA LYS A 397 -26.04 0.35 38.79
C LYS A 397 -24.73 0.47 38.03
N PHE A 398 -23.91 -0.56 38.08
CA PHE A 398 -22.61 -0.54 37.42
C PHE A 398 -22.58 -1.49 36.23
N GLN A 399 -22.39 -0.96 35.02
CA GLN A 399 -22.09 -1.77 33.84
C GLN A 399 -20.59 -1.67 33.54
N PRO A 400 -19.83 -2.76 33.69
CA PRO A 400 -18.45 -2.80 33.21
C PRO A 400 -18.44 -2.58 31.69
N LEU A 401 -17.61 -1.66 31.22
CA LEU A 401 -17.32 -1.48 29.80
C LEU A 401 -15.89 -1.91 29.55
N ILE A 402 -15.70 -2.90 28.68
CA ILE A 402 -14.38 -3.50 28.43
C ILE A 402 -13.79 -2.86 27.17
N GLN A 403 -12.51 -2.51 27.24
CA GLN A 403 -11.75 -1.91 26.15
C GLN A 403 -10.52 -2.77 25.86
N LEU A 404 -10.16 -2.90 24.59
CA LEU A 404 -8.95 -3.56 24.15
C LEU A 404 -7.85 -2.51 23.95
N TYR A 405 -6.67 -2.79 24.49
CA TYR A 405 -5.46 -1.98 24.35
C TYR A 405 -4.31 -2.82 23.81
N ASP A 406 -3.35 -2.17 23.19
CA ASP A 406 -2.00 -2.68 22.90
C ASP A 406 -0.95 -1.67 23.38
N ASP A 407 0.32 -1.92 23.07
CA ASP A 407 1.44 -1.01 23.43
C ASP A 407 1.30 0.40 22.81
N SER A 408 0.51 0.54 21.74
CA SER A 408 0.24 1.83 21.07
C SER A 408 -0.97 2.58 21.66
N GLY A 409 -1.76 1.92 22.51
CA GLY A 409 -2.87 2.51 23.25
C GLY A 409 -4.21 1.83 22.96
N PHE A 410 -5.28 2.63 23.01
CA PHE A 410 -6.66 2.14 22.84
C PHE A 410 -6.92 1.64 21.41
N ILE A 411 -7.46 0.43 21.27
CA ILE A 411 -7.85 -0.17 19.98
C ILE A 411 -9.36 -0.03 19.75
N GLU A 412 -10.18 -0.66 20.61
CA GLU A 412 -11.63 -0.73 20.44
C GLU A 412 -12.35 -0.98 21.76
N ASP A 413 -13.65 -0.69 21.81
CA ASP A 413 -14.52 -1.21 22.87
C ASP A 413 -14.89 -2.66 22.55
N VAL A 414 -14.78 -3.56 23.54
CA VAL A 414 -15.10 -4.98 23.39
C VAL A 414 -16.62 -5.17 23.46
N GLU A 415 -17.23 -5.51 22.34
CA GLU A 415 -18.70 -5.57 22.21
C GLU A 415 -19.28 -6.97 22.49
N VAL A 416 -18.42 -7.98 22.62
CA VAL A 416 -18.82 -9.38 22.81
C VAL A 416 -19.23 -9.69 24.24
N ASN A 417 -19.80 -10.88 24.43
CA ASN A 417 -20.22 -11.37 25.74
C ASN A 417 -19.03 -11.64 26.65
N PHE A 418 -19.14 -11.20 27.90
CA PHE A 418 -18.19 -11.48 28.97
C PHE A 418 -18.91 -11.74 30.29
N ILE A 419 -18.18 -12.35 31.23
CA ILE A 419 -18.64 -12.64 32.58
C ILE A 419 -17.78 -11.93 33.60
N VAL A 420 -18.39 -11.67 34.75
CA VAL A 420 -17.71 -11.12 35.93
C VAL A 420 -17.99 -11.99 37.14
N TRP A 421 -17.00 -12.10 38.02
CA TRP A 421 -17.17 -12.76 39.31
C TRP A 421 -16.29 -12.12 40.37
N GLU A 422 -16.80 -12.12 41.60
CA GLU A 422 -16.04 -11.64 42.73
C GLU A 422 -15.01 -12.71 43.16
N ILE A 423 -13.74 -12.32 43.30
CA ILE A 423 -12.62 -13.27 43.47
C ILE A 423 -12.44 -13.76 44.91
N HIS A 424 -13.03 -13.09 45.89
CA HIS A 424 -12.97 -13.44 47.31
C HIS A 424 -14.19 -14.22 47.80
N GLY A 425 -15.07 -14.63 46.88
CA GLY A 425 -16.19 -15.50 47.20
C GLY A 425 -17.44 -14.78 47.69
N ARG A 426 -17.57 -13.47 47.46
CA ARG A 426 -18.81 -12.74 47.79
C ARG A 426 -20.01 -13.23 46.97
N ASN A 427 -21.21 -13.17 47.55
CA ASN A 427 -22.49 -13.52 46.90
C ASN A 427 -23.60 -12.47 47.09
N ASP A 428 -23.26 -11.32 47.65
CA ASP A 428 -24.18 -10.24 48.01
C ASP A 428 -24.32 -9.16 46.91
N TYR A 429 -24.08 -9.55 45.66
CA TYR A 429 -24.33 -8.76 44.45
C TYR A 429 -25.23 -9.55 43.50
N SER A 430 -25.89 -8.86 42.58
CA SER A 430 -26.74 -9.47 41.57
C SER A 430 -26.69 -8.68 40.26
N PHE A 431 -27.53 -9.08 39.30
CA PHE A 431 -27.68 -8.44 38.01
C PHE A 431 -29.09 -7.86 37.88
N ASN A 432 -29.21 -6.66 37.30
CA ASN A 432 -30.50 -5.99 37.14
C ASN A 432 -31.38 -6.62 36.04
N ASN A 433 -30.78 -7.40 35.14
CA ASN A 433 -31.45 -7.99 33.99
C ASN A 433 -31.74 -9.47 34.23
N THR A 434 -32.76 -10.00 33.56
CA THR A 434 -33.16 -11.42 33.65
C THR A 434 -32.93 -12.10 32.31
N MET A 435 -32.85 -13.43 32.30
CA MET A 435 -32.68 -14.19 31.05
C MET A 435 -33.82 -13.87 30.06
N LYS A 436 -35.06 -13.78 30.55
CA LYS A 436 -36.26 -13.43 29.77
C LYS A 436 -36.16 -12.04 29.14
N LYS A 437 -35.79 -11.03 29.92
CA LYS A 437 -35.62 -9.65 29.42
C LYS A 437 -34.43 -9.52 28.45
N SER A 438 -33.44 -10.39 28.60
CA SER A 438 -32.29 -10.46 27.69
C SER A 438 -32.59 -11.24 26.40
N GLY A 439 -33.81 -11.78 26.24
CA GLY A 439 -34.24 -12.48 25.04
C GLY A 439 -33.87 -13.97 24.98
N CYS A 440 -33.44 -14.57 26.09
CA CYS A 440 -33.11 -15.99 26.12
C CYS A 440 -34.34 -16.85 25.81
N LEU A 441 -34.14 -17.89 25.01
CA LEU A 441 -35.15 -18.92 24.71
C LEU A 441 -35.06 -20.10 25.69
N ASN A 442 -33.84 -20.44 26.07
CA ASN A 442 -33.51 -21.49 27.04
C ASN A 442 -32.78 -20.90 28.26
N GLU A 443 -32.68 -21.67 29.34
CA GLU A 443 -31.91 -21.23 30.52
C GLU A 443 -30.44 -21.00 30.14
N ALA A 444 -29.92 -19.81 30.44
CA ALA A 444 -28.52 -19.47 30.23
C ALA A 444 -27.64 -20.13 31.30
N GLN A 445 -26.37 -20.34 30.97
CA GLN A 445 -25.37 -20.76 31.97
C GLN A 445 -25.24 -19.68 33.06
N THR A 446 -25.09 -20.13 34.31
CA THR A 446 -24.82 -19.30 35.48
C THR A 446 -23.59 -19.82 36.21
N TRP A 447 -22.96 -18.99 37.06
CA TRP A 447 -21.88 -19.43 37.94
C TRP A 447 -22.30 -20.61 38.81
N LYS A 448 -23.56 -20.63 39.28
CA LYS A 448 -24.10 -21.74 40.06
C LYS A 448 -24.15 -23.04 39.25
N SER A 449 -24.66 -22.99 38.01
CA SER A 449 -24.74 -24.19 37.16
C SER A 449 -23.34 -24.66 36.73
N MET A 450 -22.46 -23.74 36.35
CA MET A 450 -21.12 -24.05 35.86
C MET A 450 -20.22 -24.59 36.97
N THR A 451 -20.26 -24.02 38.18
CA THR A 451 -19.50 -24.53 39.32
C THR A 451 -19.99 -25.91 39.76
N LYS A 452 -21.30 -26.18 39.64
CA LYS A 452 -21.85 -27.51 39.94
C LYS A 452 -21.43 -28.57 38.90
N LEU A 453 -21.27 -28.17 37.65
CA LEU A 453 -20.84 -29.05 36.55
C LEU A 453 -19.32 -29.33 36.63
N ASN A 454 -18.52 -28.31 36.97
CA ASN A 454 -17.06 -28.35 36.94
C ASN A 454 -16.46 -28.23 38.35
N LYS A 455 -16.90 -29.08 39.30
CA LYS A 455 -16.52 -28.96 40.72
C LYS A 455 -15.03 -29.12 41.00
N ASP A 456 -14.33 -29.87 40.15
CA ASP A 456 -12.93 -30.20 40.32
C ASP A 456 -11.98 -29.11 39.77
N LEU A 457 -12.53 -28.08 39.12
CA LEU A 457 -11.75 -26.99 38.53
C LEU A 457 -11.70 -25.76 39.45
N PRO A 458 -10.58 -25.01 39.46
CA PRO A 458 -10.54 -23.70 40.09
C PRO A 458 -11.56 -22.77 39.42
N LEU A 459 -12.12 -21.81 40.17
CA LEU A 459 -13.19 -20.91 39.71
C LEU A 459 -12.84 -20.21 38.39
N GLU A 460 -11.55 -19.89 38.19
CA GLU A 460 -10.99 -19.31 36.98
C GLU A 460 -11.13 -20.18 35.74
N ALA A 461 -11.22 -21.50 35.87
CA ALA A 461 -11.32 -22.46 34.75
C ALA A 461 -12.72 -23.07 34.61
N VAL A 462 -13.65 -22.74 35.52
CA VAL A 462 -15.01 -23.30 35.55
C VAL A 462 -15.85 -22.86 34.35
N TRP A 463 -15.71 -21.60 33.94
CA TRP A 463 -16.52 -21.00 32.88
C TRP A 463 -15.66 -20.12 31.97
N GLY A 464 -15.75 -20.36 30.67
CA GLY A 464 -14.96 -19.65 29.66
C GLY A 464 -15.45 -19.91 28.24
N PRO A 465 -14.75 -19.35 27.24
CA PRO A 465 -15.06 -19.54 25.83
C PRO A 465 -15.16 -21.01 25.41
N GLU A 466 -14.35 -21.87 26.02
CA GLU A 466 -14.24 -23.30 25.73
C GLU A 466 -15.50 -24.11 26.02
N ASN A 467 -16.38 -23.61 26.90
CA ASN A 467 -17.58 -24.32 27.33
C ASN A 467 -18.83 -23.44 27.31
N TYR A 468 -18.76 -22.26 26.70
CA TYR A 468 -19.86 -21.32 26.58
C TYR A 468 -20.90 -21.81 25.57
N LYS A 469 -22.19 -21.67 25.94
CA LYS A 469 -23.34 -21.93 25.10
C LYS A 469 -24.33 -20.77 25.22
N HIS A 470 -24.69 -20.17 24.09
CA HIS A 470 -25.66 -19.08 24.05
C HIS A 470 -27.08 -19.60 24.34
N CYS A 471 -27.90 -18.77 24.99
CA CYS A 471 -29.28 -19.12 25.37
C CYS A 471 -30.33 -18.89 24.26
N PHE A 472 -29.90 -18.41 23.09
CA PHE A 472 -30.75 -17.95 21.99
C PHE A 472 -31.05 -19.03 20.94
N SER A 473 -30.62 -20.28 21.15
CA SER A 473 -30.89 -21.38 20.22
C SER A 473 -32.15 -22.15 20.62
N TYR A 474 -33.04 -22.43 19.66
CA TYR A 474 -34.17 -23.36 19.86
C TYR A 474 -33.74 -24.82 19.91
N ALA A 475 -32.62 -25.17 19.27
CA ALA A 475 -32.14 -26.55 19.15
C ALA A 475 -31.26 -26.99 20.33
N ILE A 476 -30.72 -26.03 21.10
CA ILE A 476 -29.70 -26.27 22.13
C ILE A 476 -30.10 -25.53 23.41
N GLY A 477 -30.39 -26.27 24.49
CA GLY A 477 -30.64 -25.72 25.82
C GLY A 477 -31.68 -26.51 26.61
N LYS A 478 -31.76 -26.23 27.92
CA LYS A 478 -32.80 -26.79 28.78
C LYS A 478 -33.91 -25.74 28.95
N PRO A 479 -35.19 -26.14 28.81
CA PRO A 479 -36.29 -25.33 29.31
C PRO A 479 -36.11 -25.17 30.83
N GLY A 480 -36.08 -23.92 31.30
CA GLY A 480 -35.81 -23.59 32.70
C GLY A 480 -36.41 -22.26 33.10
N ASP A 481 -36.08 -21.79 34.31
CA ASP A 481 -36.62 -20.52 34.83
C ASP A 481 -35.88 -19.32 34.24
N LEU A 482 -36.51 -18.69 33.24
CA LEU A 482 -35.98 -17.50 32.57
C LEU A 482 -36.09 -16.22 33.42
N ASN A 483 -36.71 -16.26 34.59
CA ASN A 483 -36.78 -15.10 35.49
C ASN A 483 -35.51 -14.93 36.34
N GLN A 484 -34.61 -15.91 36.30
CA GLN A 484 -33.31 -15.81 36.96
C GLN A 484 -32.49 -14.63 36.41
N PRO A 485 -31.60 -14.05 37.23
CA PRO A 485 -30.66 -13.03 36.77
C PRO A 485 -29.84 -13.53 35.58
N TYR A 486 -29.65 -12.67 34.58
CA TYR A 486 -28.74 -12.96 33.48
C TYR A 486 -27.33 -12.55 33.91
N GLU A 487 -26.39 -13.49 33.98
CA GLU A 487 -25.04 -13.23 34.52
C GLU A 487 -24.00 -12.86 33.45
N ILE A 488 -24.43 -12.76 32.19
CA ILE A 488 -23.60 -12.43 31.04
C ILE A 488 -23.82 -10.96 30.68
N ILE A 489 -22.74 -10.20 30.55
CA ILE A 489 -22.77 -8.78 30.20
C ILE A 489 -22.15 -8.61 28.82
N ASN A 490 -22.70 -7.69 28.05
CA ASN A 490 -22.05 -7.14 26.87
C ASN A 490 -22.34 -5.63 26.81
N LYS A 491 -21.78 -4.95 25.81
CA LYS A 491 -21.92 -3.50 25.66
C LYS A 491 -23.39 -3.06 25.45
N SER A 492 -24.20 -3.88 24.79
CA SER A 492 -25.54 -3.51 24.30
C SER A 492 -26.73 -4.07 25.11
N ASN A 493 -26.51 -5.04 25.99
CA ASN A 493 -27.59 -5.73 26.71
C ASN A 493 -28.06 -5.00 27.99
N TYR A 494 -27.47 -3.83 28.29
CA TYR A 494 -27.78 -2.98 29.45
C TYR A 494 -27.87 -3.76 30.77
N ASN A 495 -27.09 -4.83 30.89
CA ASN A 495 -27.03 -5.63 32.10
C ASN A 495 -26.02 -5.02 33.06
N HIS A 496 -26.45 -4.73 34.28
CA HIS A 496 -25.65 -4.03 35.28
C HIS A 496 -25.55 -4.86 36.56
N LEU A 497 -24.39 -4.76 37.20
CA LEU A 497 -24.20 -5.18 38.58
C LEU A 497 -25.00 -4.27 39.51
N ILE A 498 -25.63 -4.89 40.51
CA ILE A 498 -26.41 -4.24 41.55
C ILE A 498 -26.07 -4.82 42.93
N TRP A 499 -26.20 -4.00 43.95
CA TRP A 499 -25.98 -4.35 45.35
C TRP A 499 -27.30 -4.26 46.12
N PRO A 500 -28.05 -5.37 46.23
CA PRO A 500 -29.39 -5.35 46.82
C PRO A 500 -29.38 -5.12 48.33
N LEU A 501 -28.26 -5.42 49.00
CA LEU A 501 -28.08 -5.23 50.43
C LEU A 501 -27.54 -3.82 50.71
N ARG A 502 -28.11 -3.13 51.69
CA ARG A 502 -27.73 -1.76 52.07
C ARG A 502 -26.56 -1.76 53.05
N HIS A 503 -25.37 -2.14 52.58
CA HIS A 503 -24.14 -2.07 53.36
C HIS A 503 -22.99 -1.53 52.51
N THR A 504 -21.94 -1.07 53.19
CA THR A 504 -20.69 -0.69 52.53
C THR A 504 -19.77 -1.90 52.42
N GLY A 505 -19.21 -2.15 51.24
CA GLY A 505 -18.32 -3.27 51.00
C GLY A 505 -17.32 -2.97 49.90
N MET A 506 -16.16 -3.63 49.97
CA MET A 506 -15.18 -3.66 48.90
C MET A 506 -15.39 -4.95 48.09
N TYR A 507 -15.41 -4.80 46.76
CA TYR A 507 -15.62 -5.90 45.81
C TYR A 507 -14.47 -5.89 44.81
N VAL A 508 -13.90 -7.06 44.56
CA VAL A 508 -12.87 -7.21 43.53
C VAL A 508 -13.38 -8.22 42.51
N PHE A 509 -13.74 -7.70 41.34
CA PHE A 509 -14.24 -8.51 40.24
C PHE A 509 -13.10 -8.88 39.30
N ARG A 510 -13.14 -10.11 38.78
CA ARG A 510 -12.39 -10.48 37.57
C ARG A 510 -13.36 -10.54 36.40
N VAL A 511 -12.89 -10.11 35.23
CA VAL A 511 -13.61 -10.18 33.96
C VAL A 511 -12.99 -11.29 33.12
N LYS A 512 -13.82 -12.02 32.37
CA LYS A 512 -13.36 -12.92 31.31
C LYS A 512 -14.30 -12.82 30.10
N ILE A 513 -13.71 -12.68 28.92
CA ILE A 513 -14.46 -12.75 27.66
C ILE A 513 -14.99 -14.18 27.48
N LEU A 514 -16.24 -14.29 27.07
CA LEU A 514 -16.96 -15.55 26.96
C LEU A 514 -17.17 -15.99 25.50
N ASP A 515 -17.06 -15.05 24.57
CA ASP A 515 -17.22 -15.33 23.15
C ASP A 515 -16.10 -16.25 22.61
N PRO A 516 -16.44 -17.45 22.08
CA PRO A 516 -15.50 -18.43 21.53
C PRO A 516 -14.66 -17.90 20.37
N ASN A 517 -15.22 -16.96 19.60
CA ASN A 517 -14.68 -16.41 18.36
C ASN A 517 -13.97 -15.07 18.57
N TYR A 518 -13.99 -14.50 19.77
CA TYR A 518 -13.31 -13.25 20.06
C TYR A 518 -11.79 -13.43 20.12
N ARG A 519 -11.14 -13.37 18.95
CA ARG A 519 -9.68 -13.40 18.76
C ARG A 519 -9.32 -12.52 17.57
N ARG A 520 -8.73 -11.35 17.79
CA ARG A 520 -8.33 -10.44 16.69
C ARG A 520 -6.81 -10.34 16.57
N SER A 521 -6.25 -11.11 15.63
CA SER A 521 -4.98 -10.75 15.01
C SER A 521 -5.22 -9.50 14.14
N SER A 522 -4.54 -8.40 14.43
CA SER A 522 -4.53 -7.23 13.56
C SER A 522 -3.11 -7.03 13.07
N HIS A 523 -2.92 -6.96 11.76
CA HIS A 523 -1.63 -6.58 11.17
C HIS A 523 -1.70 -5.15 10.66
N GLN A 524 -0.92 -4.27 11.27
CA GLN A 524 -0.31 -3.15 10.56
C GLN A 524 0.92 -3.67 9.82
N VAL A 525 1.01 -3.31 8.54
CA VAL A 525 2.23 -3.46 7.76
C VAL A 525 3.11 -2.26 8.09
N MET A 526 4.09 -2.43 8.98
CA MET A 526 5.22 -1.52 9.08
C MET A 526 6.39 -2.06 8.26
N SER A 527 6.88 -1.23 7.36
CA SER A 527 8.18 -1.44 6.72
C SER A 527 9.27 -1.01 7.69
N ASN A 528 10.02 -2.01 8.16
CA ASN A 528 11.37 -2.08 8.76
C ASN A 528 12.24 -0.81 8.87
N PRO A 529 13.34 -0.86 9.65
CA PRO A 529 13.48 -0.92 11.10
C PRO A 529 14.14 0.37 11.64
N THR A 530 13.88 0.77 12.87
CA THR A 530 14.89 1.50 13.65
C THR A 530 14.63 1.30 15.12
N GLU A 531 15.66 0.78 15.77
CA GLU A 531 15.80 0.59 17.20
C GLU A 531 15.54 1.91 17.96
N ARG A 532 14.72 1.86 19.02
CA ARG A 532 15.14 2.17 20.40
C ARG A 532 14.02 1.98 21.43
N PRO A 533 14.37 1.71 22.70
CA PRO A 533 13.46 1.23 23.76
C PRO A 533 12.87 2.36 24.64
N MET A 534 12.01 1.94 25.58
CA MET A 534 11.59 2.59 26.85
C MET A 534 10.52 3.71 26.73
N TRP A 535 9.42 3.75 27.51
CA TRP A 535 9.07 3.20 28.83
C TRP A 535 7.59 2.81 28.92
#